data_AF-C5DT29-F1
#
_entry.id   AF-C5DT29-F1
#
_cell.length_a   1.000
_cell.length_b   1.000
_cell.length_c   1.000
_cell.angle_alpha   90.00
_cell.angle_beta   90.00
_cell.angle_gamma   90.00
#
_symmetry.space_group_name_H-M   'P 1'
#
loop_
_entity.id
_entity.type
_entity.pdbx_description
1 polymer ?
#
loop_
_entity_poly.entity_id
_entity_poly.type
_entity_poly.pdbx_seq_one_letter_code
_entity_poly.pdbx_strand_id
1 'polypeptide(L)'
;MSTPARRRLMRDFKRMKEDAPPGVSASPLPDNVMVWNAMIIGPADTPYEDGTFRLLLEFDEEYPNKPPHVKFLSEMFHPNVYANGEICLDILQNRWTPTYDVASILTSIQSLFNDPNPASPANVEAATLFKDHKSQYIKRVKETVEKSWEDDMDDMDEDEEDEEDGDN
;
A
#
# COMPACT_ATOMS: atom_id res chain seq x y z
N MET A 1 -23.63 -15.62 6.84
CA MET A 1 -23.31 -15.58 8.28
C MET A 1 -22.00 -14.84 8.47
N SER A 2 -21.85 -14.00 9.50
CA SER A 2 -20.62 -13.24 9.75
C SER A 2 -19.54 -14.15 10.35
N THR A 3 -18.43 -14.32 9.63
CA THR A 3 -17.31 -15.18 10.05
C THR A 3 -16.40 -14.45 11.05
N PRO A 4 -15.53 -15.15 11.80
CA PRO A 4 -14.53 -14.52 12.66
C PRO A 4 -13.64 -13.50 11.91
N ALA A 5 -13.17 -13.86 10.70
CA ALA A 5 -12.36 -12.99 9.86
C ALA A 5 -13.11 -11.70 9.48
N ARG A 6 -14.34 -11.81 8.98
CA ARG A 6 -15.17 -10.64 8.65
C ARG A 6 -15.45 -9.75 9.86
N ARG A 7 -15.71 -10.32 11.04
CA ARG A 7 -15.86 -9.54 12.28
C ARG A 7 -14.57 -8.82 12.69
N ARG A 8 -13.41 -9.46 12.49
CA ARG A 8 -12.11 -8.83 12.70
C ARG A 8 -11.94 -7.65 11.74
N LEU A 9 -12.16 -7.85 10.44
CA LEU A 9 -12.02 -6.80 9.42
C LEU A 9 -12.93 -5.61 9.67
N MET A 10 -14.17 -5.81 10.12
CA MET A 10 -15.05 -4.69 10.48
C MET A 10 -14.53 -3.88 11.68
N ARG A 11 -13.80 -4.51 12.62
CA ARG A 11 -13.13 -3.78 13.70
C ARG A 11 -11.94 -2.99 13.17
N ASP A 12 -11.14 -3.59 12.30
CA ASP A 12 -10.01 -2.93 11.66
C ASP A 12 -10.50 -1.72 10.84
N PHE A 13 -11.65 -1.86 10.17
CA PHE A 13 -12.25 -0.77 9.39
C PHE A 13 -12.74 0.35 10.29
N LYS A 14 -13.37 0.00 11.41
CA LYS A 14 -13.75 0.97 12.44
C LYS A 14 -12.53 1.75 12.94
N ARG A 15 -11.41 1.06 13.20
CA ARG A 15 -10.15 1.71 13.59
C ARG A 15 -9.66 2.66 12.51
N MET A 16 -9.61 2.23 11.25
CA MET A 16 -9.20 3.10 10.14
C MET A 16 -10.12 4.31 9.96
N LYS A 17 -11.41 4.20 10.26
CA LYS A 17 -12.35 5.34 10.19
C LYS A 17 -12.20 6.33 11.34
N GLU A 18 -11.94 5.86 12.55
CA GLU A 18 -11.93 6.68 13.76
C GLU A 18 -10.53 7.22 14.10
N ASP A 19 -9.48 6.46 13.80
CA ASP A 19 -8.10 6.72 14.22
C ASP A 19 -7.10 6.11 13.22
N ALA A 20 -7.18 6.55 11.96
CA ALA A 20 -6.19 6.20 10.95
C ALA A 20 -4.81 6.79 11.30
N PRO A 21 -3.71 6.02 11.18
CA PRO A 21 -2.38 6.58 11.31
C PRO A 21 -2.12 7.69 10.26
N PRO A 22 -1.29 8.69 10.56
CA PRO A 22 -0.99 9.77 9.62
C PRO A 22 -0.40 9.28 8.31
N GLY A 23 -0.90 9.82 7.19
CA GLY A 23 -0.39 9.52 5.85
C GLY A 23 -0.76 8.12 5.33
N VAL A 24 -1.66 7.40 5.99
CA VAL A 24 -2.23 6.14 5.45
C VAL A 24 -3.75 6.14 5.53
N SER A 25 -4.41 5.57 4.52
CA SER A 25 -5.86 5.34 4.51
C SER A 25 -6.15 3.96 3.94
N ALA A 26 -7.28 3.38 4.34
CA ALA A 26 -7.77 2.15 3.73
C ALA A 26 -9.26 1.94 3.96
N SER A 27 -9.92 1.30 2.99
CA SER A 27 -11.31 0.90 3.09
C SER A 27 -11.60 -0.37 2.28
N PRO A 28 -12.52 -1.23 2.75
CA PRO A 28 -12.99 -2.37 1.97
C PRO A 28 -13.78 -1.91 0.74
N LEU A 29 -13.82 -2.76 -0.28
CA LEU A 29 -14.79 -2.59 -1.37
C LEU A 29 -16.23 -2.65 -0.82
N PRO A 30 -17.18 -1.89 -1.41
CA PRO A 30 -18.56 -1.81 -0.91
C PRO A 30 -19.27 -3.17 -0.81
N ASP A 31 -18.97 -4.08 -1.75
CA ASP A 31 -19.57 -5.39 -1.91
C ASP A 31 -18.69 -6.53 -1.36
N ASN A 32 -17.40 -6.28 -1.12
CA ASN A 32 -16.46 -7.30 -0.67
C ASN A 32 -15.48 -6.82 0.42
N VAL A 33 -15.84 -7.10 1.68
CA VAL A 33 -14.99 -6.80 2.86
C VAL A 33 -13.64 -7.54 2.88
N MET A 34 -13.45 -8.55 2.03
CA MET A 34 -12.17 -9.29 1.94
C MET A 34 -11.17 -8.63 1.01
N VAL A 35 -11.54 -7.55 0.32
CA VAL A 35 -10.66 -6.82 -0.59
C VAL A 35 -10.71 -5.35 -0.21
N TRP A 36 -9.54 -4.76 0.00
CA TRP A 36 -9.41 -3.37 0.45
C TRP A 36 -8.49 -2.60 -0.46
N ASN A 37 -8.91 -1.38 -0.78
CA ASN A 37 -8.05 -0.36 -1.33
C ASN A 37 -7.42 0.42 -0.18
N ALA A 38 -6.12 0.67 -0.29
CA ALA A 38 -5.38 1.50 0.63
C ALA A 38 -4.50 2.49 -0.12
N MET A 39 -4.13 3.56 0.55
CA MET A 39 -3.21 4.56 0.03
C MET A 39 -2.20 4.90 1.12
N ILE A 40 -0.94 5.07 0.72
CA ILE A 40 0.11 5.59 1.58
C ILE A 40 0.67 6.85 0.91
N ILE A 41 0.64 7.95 1.65
CA ILE A 41 1.31 9.18 1.27
C ILE A 41 2.80 9.03 1.57
N GLY A 42 3.63 9.33 0.59
CA GLY A 42 5.07 9.38 0.69
C GLY A 42 5.51 10.30 1.84
N PRO A 43 6.26 9.81 2.84
CA PRO A 43 6.65 10.61 3.99
C PRO A 43 7.55 11.79 3.63
N ALA A 44 7.43 12.89 4.39
CA ALA A 44 8.30 14.05 4.29
C ALA A 44 9.78 13.68 4.47
N ASP A 45 10.68 14.48 3.89
CA ASP A 45 12.13 14.27 3.92
C ASP A 45 12.60 12.94 3.28
N THR A 46 11.75 12.27 2.50
CA THR A 46 12.09 11.11 1.69
C THR A 46 11.99 11.46 0.20
N PRO A 47 12.67 10.74 -0.72
CA PRO A 47 12.46 10.98 -2.15
C PRO A 47 11.02 10.68 -2.60
N TYR A 48 10.27 9.90 -1.81
CA TYR A 48 8.87 9.54 -2.05
C TYR A 48 7.88 10.63 -1.63
N GLU A 49 8.35 11.68 -0.95
CA GLU A 49 7.52 12.77 -0.41
C GLU A 49 6.43 13.23 -1.38
N ASP A 50 5.21 13.34 -0.84
CA ASP A 50 3.95 13.73 -1.49
C ASP A 50 3.41 12.77 -2.58
N GLY A 51 4.07 11.64 -2.85
CA GLY A 51 3.50 10.60 -3.72
C GLY A 51 2.29 9.90 -3.10
N THR A 52 1.31 9.53 -3.92
CA THR A 52 0.05 8.89 -3.54
C THR A 52 0.04 7.43 -3.95
N PHE A 53 0.67 6.56 -3.15
CA PHE A 53 0.88 5.17 -3.57
C PHE A 53 -0.31 4.29 -3.16
N ARG A 54 -1.04 3.79 -4.15
CA ARG A 54 -2.21 2.91 -4.00
C ARG A 54 -1.78 1.46 -3.78
N LEU A 55 -2.47 0.75 -2.90
CA LEU A 55 -2.25 -0.66 -2.56
C LEU A 55 -3.56 -1.44 -2.56
N LEU A 56 -3.45 -2.73 -2.87
CA LEU A 56 -4.50 -3.72 -2.72
C LEU A 56 -4.15 -4.66 -1.56
N LEU A 57 -5.10 -4.84 -0.64
CA LEU A 57 -5.02 -5.84 0.43
C LEU A 57 -6.12 -6.89 0.21
N GLU A 58 -5.72 -8.15 0.09
CA GLU A 58 -6.61 -9.28 -0.13
C GLU A 58 -6.55 -10.23 1.07
N PHE A 59 -7.68 -10.42 1.72
CA PHE A 59 -7.85 -11.24 2.92
C PHE A 59 -8.56 -12.55 2.58
N ASP A 60 -8.35 -13.57 3.41
CA ASP A 60 -9.12 -14.82 3.39
C ASP A 60 -9.77 -15.09 4.75
N GLU A 61 -10.52 -16.18 4.85
CA GLU A 61 -11.22 -16.57 6.08
C GLU A 61 -10.25 -17.05 7.19
N GLU A 62 -8.94 -17.18 6.91
CA GLU A 62 -7.93 -17.49 7.92
C GLU A 62 -7.43 -16.22 8.65
N TYR A 63 -7.81 -15.02 8.21
CA TYR A 63 -7.45 -13.78 8.88
C TYR A 63 -8.05 -13.68 10.30
N PRO A 64 -7.29 -13.27 11.34
CA PRO A 64 -5.90 -12.77 11.33
C PRO A 64 -4.84 -13.83 11.63
N ASN A 65 -5.15 -15.13 11.57
CA ASN A 65 -4.12 -16.16 11.79
C ASN A 65 -3.10 -16.21 10.65
N LYS A 66 -3.54 -15.87 9.44
CA LYS A 66 -2.70 -15.69 8.25
C LYS A 66 -2.68 -14.20 7.85
N PRO A 67 -1.54 -13.65 7.38
CA PRO A 67 -1.51 -12.28 6.86
C PRO A 67 -2.35 -12.15 5.59
N PRO A 68 -2.85 -10.95 5.26
CA PRO A 68 -3.37 -10.68 3.92
C PRO A 68 -2.25 -10.74 2.88
N HIS A 69 -2.65 -10.96 1.63
CA HIS A 69 -1.80 -10.63 0.49
C HIS A 69 -1.84 -9.11 0.27
N VAL A 70 -0.68 -8.50 0.06
CA VAL A 70 -0.55 -7.04 -0.11
C VAL A 70 0.37 -6.74 -1.28
N LYS A 71 -0.08 -5.87 -2.18
CA LYS A 71 0.73 -5.36 -3.29
C LYS A 71 0.42 -3.89 -3.56
N PHE A 72 1.40 -3.17 -4.09
CA PHE A 72 1.17 -1.87 -4.71
C PHE A 72 0.42 -2.04 -6.03
N LEU A 73 -0.53 -1.14 -6.28
CA LEU A 73 -1.16 -0.94 -7.58
C LEU A 73 -0.41 0.11 -8.39
N SER A 74 0.02 1.20 -7.73
CA SER A 74 0.88 2.22 -8.32
C SER A 74 2.23 1.64 -8.74
N GLU A 75 2.84 2.24 -9.77
CA GLU A 75 4.21 1.92 -10.16
C GLU A 75 5.19 2.28 -9.04
N MET A 76 6.04 1.34 -8.65
CA MET A 76 6.98 1.52 -7.54
C MET A 76 8.43 1.33 -7.96
N PHE A 77 9.29 2.21 -7.46
CA PHE A 77 10.74 2.05 -7.50
C PHE A 77 11.31 2.04 -6.08
N HIS A 78 11.33 0.86 -5.45
CA HIS A 78 11.77 0.72 -4.06
C HIS A 78 12.53 -0.60 -3.84
N PRO A 79 13.64 -0.63 -3.07
CA PRO A 79 14.45 -1.84 -2.85
C PRO A 79 13.67 -3.06 -2.35
N ASN A 80 12.61 -2.87 -1.55
CA ASN A 80 11.78 -3.93 -0.96
C ASN A 80 10.46 -4.20 -1.70
N VAL A 81 10.25 -3.64 -2.88
CA VAL A 81 9.04 -3.89 -3.70
C VAL A 81 9.43 -4.61 -4.98
N TYR A 82 8.74 -5.70 -5.31
CA TYR A 82 8.93 -6.46 -6.54
C TYR A 82 8.29 -5.74 -7.74
N ALA A 83 8.67 -6.10 -8.96
CA ALA A 83 8.13 -5.51 -10.19
C ALA A 83 6.61 -5.73 -10.37
N ASN A 84 6.04 -6.74 -9.72
CA ASN A 84 4.59 -7.01 -9.69
C ASN A 84 3.84 -6.28 -8.56
N GLY A 85 4.53 -5.40 -7.81
CA GLY A 85 3.98 -4.65 -6.68
C GLY A 85 4.02 -5.40 -5.34
N GLU A 86 4.35 -6.69 -5.31
CA GLU A 86 4.47 -7.44 -4.05
C GLU A 86 5.57 -6.84 -3.14
N ILE A 87 5.39 -6.98 -1.83
CA ILE A 87 6.27 -6.36 -0.83
C ILE A 87 7.07 -7.44 -0.10
N CYS A 88 8.40 -7.29 -0.10
CA CYS A 88 9.28 -8.09 0.73
C CYS A 88 9.36 -7.47 2.13
N LEU A 89 8.42 -7.87 3.00
CA LEU A 89 8.34 -7.43 4.40
C LEU A 89 8.07 -8.65 5.30
N ASP A 90 8.92 -8.87 6.30
CA ASP A 90 8.92 -10.10 7.09
C ASP A 90 7.65 -10.28 7.96
N ILE A 91 7.02 -9.18 8.40
CA ILE A 91 5.75 -9.23 9.12
C ILE A 91 4.61 -9.75 8.24
N LEU A 92 4.69 -9.63 6.91
CA LEU A 92 3.72 -10.24 5.97
C LEU A 92 4.07 -11.69 5.61
N GLN A 93 5.13 -12.24 6.22
CA GLN A 93 5.65 -13.57 5.94
C GLN A 93 5.84 -14.34 7.26
N ASN A 94 7.08 -14.65 7.63
CA ASN A 94 7.42 -15.52 8.74
C ASN A 94 7.36 -14.84 10.12
N ARG A 95 7.23 -13.51 10.19
CA ARG A 95 7.04 -12.76 11.45
C ARG A 95 5.61 -12.28 11.68
N TRP A 96 4.66 -12.74 10.87
CA TRP A 96 3.25 -12.42 11.09
C TRP A 96 2.78 -12.92 12.47
N THR A 97 1.98 -12.09 13.13
CA THR A 97 1.24 -12.49 14.33
C THR A 97 -0.20 -11.98 14.23
N PRO A 98 -1.20 -12.67 14.81
CA PRO A 98 -2.59 -12.23 14.79
C PRO A 98 -2.89 -10.91 15.53
N THR A 99 -1.86 -10.28 16.11
CA THR A 99 -1.97 -8.98 16.77
C THR A 99 -1.98 -7.82 15.77
N TYR A 100 -1.36 -8.01 14.60
CA TYR A 100 -1.36 -7.02 13.54
C TYR A 100 -2.77 -6.80 12.96
N ASP A 101 -3.05 -5.54 12.64
CA ASP A 101 -4.24 -5.07 11.92
C ASP A 101 -3.84 -4.23 10.70
N VAL A 102 -4.85 -3.84 9.92
CA VAL A 102 -4.67 -2.99 8.72
C VAL A 102 -3.81 -1.75 9.00
N ALA A 103 -4.08 -1.04 10.10
CA ALA A 103 -3.33 0.16 10.49
C ALA A 103 -1.83 -0.15 10.70
N SER A 104 -1.52 -1.22 11.45
CA SER A 104 -0.13 -1.61 11.71
C SER A 104 0.60 -2.11 10.46
N ILE A 105 -0.10 -2.78 9.54
CA ILE A 105 0.44 -3.22 8.25
C ILE A 105 0.87 -2.00 7.43
N LEU A 106 -0.05 -1.05 7.23
CA LEU A 106 0.22 0.15 6.42
C LEU A 106 1.32 1.02 7.04
N THR A 107 1.33 1.18 8.36
CA THR A 107 2.41 1.92 9.05
C THR A 107 3.77 1.23 8.87
N SER A 108 3.80 -0.11 8.88
CA SER A 108 5.05 -0.86 8.67
C SER A 108 5.55 -0.74 7.23
N ILE A 109 4.64 -0.75 6.24
CA ILE A 109 4.99 -0.49 4.84
C ILE A 109 5.47 0.95 4.67
N GLN A 110 4.77 1.94 5.25
CA GLN A 110 5.15 3.36 5.20
C GLN A 110 6.55 3.59 5.79
N SER A 111 6.91 2.85 6.85
CA SER A 111 8.23 2.94 7.47
C SER A 111 9.37 2.52 6.53
N LEU A 112 9.11 1.65 5.55
CA LEU A 112 10.11 1.26 4.55
C LEU A 112 10.55 2.42 3.66
N PHE A 113 9.70 3.43 3.43
CA PHE A 113 10.09 4.62 2.67
C PHE A 113 11.19 5.42 3.36
N ASN A 114 11.21 5.40 4.70
CA ASN A 114 12.22 6.10 5.51
C ASN A 114 13.50 5.28 5.64
N ASP A 115 13.37 3.97 5.82
CA ASP A 115 14.51 3.06 6.01
C ASP A 115 14.40 1.83 5.08
N PRO A 116 14.74 1.98 3.78
CA PRO A 116 14.78 0.86 2.86
C PRO A 116 15.79 -0.19 3.34
N ASN A 117 15.45 -1.48 3.23
CA ASN A 117 16.35 -2.56 3.62
C ASN A 117 17.04 -3.18 2.38
N PRO A 118 18.30 -2.83 2.08
CA PRO A 118 18.99 -3.32 0.88
C PRO A 118 19.79 -4.60 1.13
N ALA A 119 19.61 -5.30 2.27
CA ALA A 119 20.31 -6.54 2.58
C ALA A 119 19.73 -7.75 1.84
N SER A 120 18.45 -7.70 1.48
CA SER A 120 17.76 -8.72 0.68
C SER A 120 16.72 -8.06 -0.22
N PRO A 121 17.17 -7.41 -1.31
CA PRO A 121 16.31 -6.56 -2.11
C PRO A 121 15.36 -7.38 -3.00
N ALA A 122 14.11 -6.96 -3.06
CA ALA A 122 13.12 -7.40 -4.04
C ALA A 122 13.38 -6.76 -5.42
N ASN A 123 13.84 -5.51 -5.41
CA ASN A 123 14.29 -4.79 -6.61
C ASN A 123 15.80 -4.53 -6.52
N VAL A 124 16.56 -5.36 -7.24
CA VAL A 124 18.02 -5.30 -7.25
C VAL A 124 18.52 -3.98 -7.84
N GLU A 125 17.87 -3.47 -8.89
CA GLU A 125 18.25 -2.20 -9.51
C GLU A 125 18.09 -1.04 -8.53
N ALA A 126 16.93 -0.94 -7.87
CA ALA A 126 16.68 0.10 -6.87
C ALA A 126 17.69 0.03 -5.72
N ALA A 127 18.03 -1.18 -5.25
CA ALA A 127 19.02 -1.35 -4.18
C ALA A 127 20.44 -0.97 -4.61
N THR A 128 20.84 -1.27 -5.84
CA THR A 128 22.14 -0.86 -6.40
C THR A 128 22.20 0.65 -6.58
N LEU A 129 21.19 1.28 -7.17
CA LEU A 129 21.17 2.74 -7.31
C LEU A 129 21.12 3.45 -5.95
N PHE A 130 20.40 2.91 -4.97
CA PHE A 130 20.34 3.46 -3.62
C PHE A 130 21.72 3.51 -2.95
N LYS A 131 22.54 2.46 -3.14
CA LYS A 131 23.91 2.36 -2.59
C LYS A 131 24.93 3.17 -3.38
N ASP A 132 24.93 3.01 -4.70
CA ASP A 132 26.05 3.43 -5.55
C ASP A 132 25.78 4.75 -6.30
N HIS A 133 24.50 5.08 -6.56
CA HIS A 133 24.10 6.18 -7.45
C HIS A 133 22.87 6.93 -6.90
N LYS A 134 22.99 7.47 -5.68
CA LYS A 134 21.85 8.07 -4.96
C LYS A 134 21.08 9.13 -5.75
N SER A 135 21.75 9.94 -6.58
CA SER A 135 21.09 10.93 -7.43
C SER A 135 20.19 10.30 -8.50
N GLN A 136 20.62 9.20 -9.12
CA GLN A 136 19.81 8.46 -10.09
C GLN A 136 18.64 7.74 -9.42
N TYR A 137 18.88 7.16 -8.22
CA TYR A 137 17.81 6.59 -7.42
C TYR A 137 16.72 7.63 -7.11
N ILE A 138 17.11 8.81 -6.59
CA ILE A 138 16.16 9.89 -6.28
C ILE A 138 15.39 10.31 -7.53
N LYS A 139 16.07 10.48 -8.68
CA LYS A 139 15.41 10.81 -9.93
C LYS A 139 14.34 9.79 -10.29
N ARG A 140 14.66 8.49 -10.20
CA ARG A 140 13.73 7.42 -10.54
C ARG A 140 12.55 7.32 -9.58
N VAL A 141 12.79 7.57 -8.29
CA VAL A 141 11.71 7.65 -7.31
C VAL A 141 10.79 8.83 -7.60
N LYS A 142 11.34 10.01 -7.96
CA LYS A 142 10.51 11.17 -8.31
C LYS A 142 9.66 10.93 -9.57
N GLU A 143 10.15 10.17 -10.54
CA GLU A 143 9.34 9.71 -11.67
C GLU A 143 8.13 8.87 -11.20
N THR A 144 8.27 8.02 -10.17
CA THR A 144 7.14 7.27 -9.60
C THR A 144 6.18 8.12 -8.78
N VAL A 145 6.66 9.19 -8.14
CA VAL A 145 5.81 10.17 -7.43
C VAL A 145 4.93 10.91 -8.42
N GLU A 146 5.51 11.43 -9.50
CA GLU A 146 4.75 12.15 -10.54
C GLU A 146 3.67 11.26 -11.17
N LYS A 147 4.02 10.02 -11.52
CA LYS A 147 3.06 9.04 -12.06
C LYS A 147 1.92 8.72 -11.10
N SER A 148 2.19 8.68 -9.79
CA SER A 148 1.13 8.38 -8.81
C SER A 148 0.01 9.44 -8.80
N TRP A 149 0.31 10.67 -9.22
CA TRP A 149 -0.70 11.72 -9.35
C TRP A 149 -1.48 11.65 -10.66
N GLU A 150 -0.85 11.19 -11.74
CA GLU A 150 -1.53 10.96 -13.03
C GLU A 150 -2.59 9.88 -12.87
N ASP A 151 -2.19 8.78 -12.23
CA ASP A 151 -3.01 7.66 -11.78
C ASP A 151 -4.27 8.07 -10.99
N ASP A 152 -4.18 9.09 -10.13
CA ASP A 152 -5.31 9.57 -9.33
C ASP A 152 -6.25 10.49 -10.13
N MET A 153 -5.74 11.18 -11.17
CA MET A 153 -6.56 12.02 -12.04
C MET A 153 -7.40 11.18 -13.00
N ASP A 154 -6.82 10.11 -13.56
CA ASP A 154 -7.53 9.21 -14.48
C ASP A 154 -8.73 8.53 -13.78
N ASP A 155 -8.57 8.10 -12.52
CA ASP A 155 -9.68 7.54 -11.72
C ASP A 155 -10.82 8.55 -11.49
N MET A 156 -10.49 9.84 -11.27
CA MET A 156 -11.50 10.89 -11.05
C MET A 156 -12.30 11.17 -12.32
N ASP A 157 -11.64 11.17 -13.47
CA ASP A 157 -12.30 11.37 -14.76
C ASP A 157 -13.25 10.19 -15.08
N GLU A 158 -12.85 8.94 -14.76
CA GLU A 158 -13.72 7.75 -14.93
C GLU A 158 -14.96 7.79 -14.00
N ASP A 159 -14.80 8.18 -12.74
CA ASP A 159 -15.92 8.28 -11.79
C ASP A 159 -16.94 9.38 -12.21
N GLU A 160 -16.49 10.49 -12.80
CA GLU A 160 -17.37 11.54 -13.33
C GLU A 160 -18.17 11.08 -14.57
N GLU A 161 -17.56 10.30 -15.47
CA GLU A 161 -18.24 9.74 -16.65
C GLU A 161 -19.34 8.72 -16.25
N ASP A 162 -19.08 7.87 -15.26
CA ASP A 162 -20.05 6.87 -14.76
C ASP A 162 -21.27 7.52 -14.05
N GLU A 163 -21.08 8.68 -13.40
CA GLU A 163 -22.19 9.44 -12.79
C GLU A 163 -23.07 10.13 -13.84
N GLU A 164 -22.52 10.59 -14.98
CA GLU A 164 -23.30 11.23 -16.06
C GLU A 164 -24.17 10.23 -16.86
N ASP A 165 -23.70 8.99 -17.04
CA ASP A 165 -24.43 7.95 -17.79
C ASP A 165 -25.52 7.23 -16.95
N GLY A 166 -25.50 7.40 -15.62
CA GLY A 166 -26.45 6.77 -14.69
C GLY A 166 -27.83 7.45 -14.58
N ASP A 167 -28.01 8.65 -15.14
CA ASP A 167 -29.19 9.51 -14.94
C ASP A 167 -30.12 9.63 -16.18
N ASN A 168 -30.03 8.70 -17.15
CA ASN A 168 -30.87 8.64 -18.37
C ASN A 168 -31.62 7.31 -18.54
#